data_AF-A0A962PW99-F1
#
_entry.id   AF-A0A962PW99-F1
#
_cell.length_a   1.000
_cell.length_b   1.000
_cell.length_c   1.000
_cell.angle_alpha   90.00
_cell.angle_beta   90.00
_cell.angle_gamma   90.00
#
_symmetry.space_group_name_H-M   'P 1'
#
loop_
_entity.id
_entity.type
_entity.pdbx_description
1 polymer ?
#
loop_
_entity_poly.entity_id
_entity_poly.type
_entity_poly.pdbx_seq_one_letter_code
_entity_poly.pdbx_strand_id
1 'polypeptide(L)'
;MDNSEITTELDGTAYLAEMADLDDDGWPEIYVYVSSAGSGSYGSLAAYAVNKGKSITPIYLPPLQHSPEVIEGYMGHDKFAVVDNRLIRSFPIYRKDDSNAAPGGGTRQLLYRLERGEASWVLQLDRVVDE
;
A
#
# COMPACT_ATOMS: atom_id res chain seq x y z
N MET A 1 12.74 -26.55 2.57
CA MET A 1 11.84 -25.43 2.89
C MET A 1 12.59 -24.57 3.88
N ASP A 2 12.79 -23.30 3.55
CA ASP A 2 13.37 -22.34 4.47
C ASP A 2 12.23 -21.84 5.37
N ASN A 3 12.35 -22.13 6.66
CA ASN A 3 11.37 -21.74 7.68
C ASN A 3 11.98 -20.71 8.64
N SER A 4 13.01 -19.97 8.17
CA SER A 4 13.62 -18.91 8.95
C SER A 4 12.59 -17.82 9.25
N GLU A 5 12.64 -17.29 10.47
CA GLU A 5 11.79 -16.18 10.87
C GLU A 5 12.17 -14.91 10.11
N ILE A 6 11.15 -14.17 9.66
CA ILE A 6 11.32 -12.84 9.09
C ILE A 6 10.73 -11.85 10.08
N THR A 7 11.58 -10.94 10.57
CA THR A 7 11.17 -9.84 11.43
C THR A 7 11.30 -8.54 10.66
N THR A 8 10.33 -7.64 10.79
CA THR A 8 10.38 -6.31 10.20
C THR A 8 9.79 -5.32 11.17
N GLU A 9 10.54 -4.26 11.44
CA GLU A 9 10.10 -3.14 12.27
C GLU A 9 9.07 -2.32 11.50
N LEU A 10 8.00 -1.93 12.19
CA LEU A 10 6.92 -1.12 11.62
C LEU A 10 6.93 0.25 12.28
N ASP A 11 6.83 1.30 11.48
CA ASP A 11 6.64 2.67 11.98
C ASP A 11 5.15 2.99 12.12
N GLY A 12 4.52 2.35 13.11
CA GLY A 12 3.10 2.51 13.36
C GLY A 12 2.44 1.26 13.92
N THR A 13 1.11 1.20 13.79
CA THR A 13 0.30 0.06 14.24
C THR A 13 -0.15 -0.74 13.03
N ALA A 14 0.16 -2.04 13.02
CA ALA A 14 -0.45 -2.99 12.10
C ALA A 14 -1.92 -3.19 12.48
N TYR A 15 -2.84 -2.96 11.55
CA TYR A 15 -4.28 -3.02 11.83
C TYR A 15 -5.03 -4.10 11.04
N LEU A 16 -4.47 -4.55 9.91
CA LEU A 16 -5.03 -5.61 9.08
C LEU A 16 -3.92 -6.31 8.31
N ALA A 17 -4.13 -7.59 8.01
CA ALA A 17 -3.30 -8.33 7.06
C ALA A 17 -4.20 -9.07 6.07
N GLU A 18 -3.82 -9.04 4.80
CA GLU A 18 -4.51 -9.76 3.72
C GLU A 18 -3.53 -10.67 2.98
N MET A 19 -4.03 -11.80 2.49
CA MET A 19 -3.32 -12.64 1.54
C MET A 19 -4.00 -12.54 0.19
N ALA A 20 -3.22 -12.41 -0.87
CA ALA A 20 -3.72 -12.34 -2.23
C ALA A 20 -2.70 -12.93 -3.21
N ASP A 21 -3.09 -13.01 -4.47
CA ASP A 21 -2.23 -13.39 -5.59
C ASP A 21 -2.42 -12.30 -6.66
N LEU A 22 -1.69 -11.19 -6.52
CA LEU A 22 -1.89 -10.01 -7.37
C LEU A 22 -1.28 -10.18 -8.76
N ASP A 23 -0.24 -11.02 -8.90
CA ASP A 23 0.41 -11.29 -10.18
C ASP A 23 -0.08 -12.58 -10.88
N ASP A 24 -1.01 -13.31 -10.27
CA ASP A 24 -1.67 -14.52 -10.79
C ASP A 24 -0.67 -15.66 -11.07
N ASP A 25 0.36 -15.78 -10.22
CA ASP A 25 1.42 -16.79 -10.37
C ASP A 25 1.13 -18.09 -9.59
N GLY A 26 0.04 -18.11 -8.84
CA GLY A 26 -0.43 -19.23 -8.04
C GLY A 26 0.20 -19.33 -6.65
N TRP A 27 1.07 -18.38 -6.27
CA TRP A 27 1.63 -18.26 -4.93
C TRP A 27 1.11 -17.01 -4.23
N PRO A 28 0.94 -17.06 -2.90
CA PRO A 28 0.39 -15.93 -2.19
C PRO A 28 1.44 -14.84 -1.93
N GLU A 29 0.99 -13.62 -1.97
CA GLU A 29 1.56 -12.47 -1.27
C GLU A 29 0.84 -12.24 0.05
N ILE A 30 1.56 -11.67 1.01
CA ILE A 30 1.04 -11.19 2.29
C ILE A 30 1.21 -9.68 2.32
N TYR A 31 0.14 -8.96 2.67
CA TYR A 31 0.12 -7.51 2.84
C TYR A 31 -0.31 -7.15 4.26
N VAL A 32 0.59 -6.56 5.05
CA VAL A 32 0.33 -6.08 6.40
C VAL A 32 0.23 -4.57 6.39
N TYR A 33 -0.95 -4.02 6.66
CA TYR A 33 -1.22 -2.59 6.59
C TYR A 33 -0.88 -1.89 7.89
N VAL A 34 -0.17 -0.78 7.77
CA VAL A 34 0.36 -0.02 8.90
C VAL A 34 -0.17 1.41 8.83
N SER A 35 -0.67 1.89 9.96
CA SER A 35 -1.00 3.29 10.15
C SER A 35 0.07 3.94 11.04
N SER A 36 0.68 5.01 10.56
CA SER A 36 1.66 5.78 11.34
C SER A 36 1.02 6.39 12.60
N ALA A 37 1.86 6.66 13.59
CA ALA A 37 1.45 7.51 14.71
C ALA A 37 1.26 8.97 14.24
N GLY A 38 0.29 9.68 14.81
CA GLY A 38 0.01 11.09 14.51
C GLY A 38 -1.37 11.33 13.91
N SER A 39 -1.77 12.61 13.80
CA SER A 39 -3.12 13.00 13.38
C SER A 39 -3.41 12.77 11.89
N GLY A 40 -2.37 12.57 11.08
CA GLY A 40 -2.50 12.24 9.66
C GLY A 40 -2.61 10.74 9.38
N SER A 41 -2.33 9.86 10.35
CA SER A 41 -2.46 8.39 10.19
C SER A 41 -1.99 7.88 8.83
N TYR A 42 -0.76 8.23 8.45
CA TYR A 42 -0.23 7.94 7.12
C TYR A 42 -0.08 6.44 6.93
N GLY A 43 -0.51 5.96 5.77
CA GLY A 43 -0.48 4.55 5.41
C GLY A 43 0.86 4.11 4.84
N SER A 44 1.35 2.99 5.35
CA SER A 44 2.41 2.18 4.78
C SER A 44 2.04 0.70 4.86
N LEU A 45 2.89 -0.18 4.35
CA LEU A 45 2.72 -1.61 4.53
C LEU A 45 4.06 -2.34 4.62
N ALA A 46 4.05 -3.48 5.30
CA ALA A 46 5.05 -4.51 5.13
C ALA A 46 4.43 -5.62 4.27
N ALA A 47 5.07 -5.98 3.16
CA ALA A 47 4.56 -7.02 2.28
C ALA A 47 5.65 -7.91 1.71
N TYR A 48 5.24 -9.13 1.38
CA TYR A 48 6.14 -10.17 0.91
C TYR A 48 5.44 -11.07 -0.10
N ALA A 49 6.19 -11.49 -1.12
CA ALA A 49 5.77 -12.51 -2.08
C ALA A 49 6.43 -13.86 -1.75
N VAL A 50 5.67 -14.94 -1.82
CA VAL A 50 6.18 -16.30 -1.69
C VAL A 50 6.63 -16.81 -3.07
N ASN A 51 7.93 -16.93 -3.29
CA ASN A 51 8.45 -17.39 -4.57
C ASN A 51 8.48 -18.93 -4.61
N LYS A 52 7.45 -19.52 -5.21
CA LYS A 52 7.39 -20.96 -5.48
C LYS A 52 7.58 -21.87 -4.26
N GLY A 53 7.23 -21.38 -3.08
CA GLY A 53 7.45 -22.07 -1.80
C GLY A 53 8.91 -22.29 -1.42
N LYS A 54 9.84 -21.55 -2.05
CA LYS A 54 11.29 -21.70 -1.86
C LYS A 54 11.93 -20.54 -1.12
N SER A 55 11.47 -19.33 -1.36
CA SER A 55 11.98 -18.11 -0.74
C SER A 55 10.88 -17.07 -0.61
N ILE A 56 11.08 -16.11 0.28
CA ILE A 56 10.19 -14.97 0.47
C ILE A 56 10.96 -13.70 0.08
N THR A 57 10.34 -12.79 -0.66
CA THR A 57 10.95 -11.53 -1.09
C THR A 57 10.06 -10.36 -0.69
N PRO A 58 10.63 -9.27 -0.13
CA PRO A 58 9.85 -8.07 0.16
C PRO A 58 9.20 -7.47 -1.09
N ILE A 59 8.01 -6.91 -0.91
CA ILE A 59 7.30 -6.13 -1.92
C ILE A 59 7.44 -4.66 -1.54
N TYR A 60 7.96 -3.87 -2.47
CA TYR A 60 8.17 -2.44 -2.28
C TYR A 60 6.95 -1.63 -2.72
N LEU A 61 6.40 -0.81 -1.83
CA LEU A 61 5.49 0.27 -2.19
C LEU A 61 6.27 1.58 -2.29
N PRO A 62 6.39 2.20 -3.48
CA PRO A 62 7.00 3.50 -3.62
C PRO A 62 6.29 4.58 -2.76
N PRO A 63 7.04 5.45 -2.07
CA PRO A 63 6.47 6.61 -1.40
C PRO A 63 5.71 7.51 -2.37
N LEU A 64 4.57 8.05 -1.95
CA LEU A 64 3.74 8.92 -2.82
C LEU A 64 4.48 10.17 -3.29
N GLN A 65 5.51 10.63 -2.57
CA GLN A 65 6.34 11.76 -2.96
C GLN A 65 7.05 11.53 -4.31
N HIS A 66 7.17 10.28 -4.76
CA HIS A 66 7.70 9.93 -6.08
C HIS A 66 6.68 10.06 -7.22
N SER A 67 5.41 10.33 -6.90
CA SER A 67 4.29 10.50 -7.84
C SER A 67 3.60 11.85 -7.59
N PRO A 68 4.22 12.98 -7.95
CA PRO A 68 3.69 14.32 -7.68
C PRO A 68 2.28 14.56 -8.26
N GLU A 69 1.88 13.79 -9.27
CA GLU A 69 0.56 13.83 -9.88
C GLU A 69 -0.59 13.34 -8.97
N VAL A 70 -0.29 12.60 -7.88
CA VAL A 70 -1.32 12.08 -6.95
C VAL A 70 -1.32 12.71 -5.56
N ILE A 71 -0.32 13.55 -5.24
CA ILE A 71 -0.16 14.11 -3.88
C ILE A 71 -0.96 15.39 -3.64
N GLU A 72 -1.58 15.98 -4.67
CA GLU A 72 -2.40 17.18 -4.48
C GLU A 72 -3.57 16.87 -3.54
N GLY A 73 -3.66 17.63 -2.44
CA GLY A 73 -4.68 17.46 -1.40
C GLY A 73 -4.46 16.26 -0.48
N TYR A 74 -3.33 15.56 -0.56
CA TYR A 74 -3.03 14.41 0.28
C TYR A 74 -2.57 14.83 1.69
N MET A 75 -3.22 14.30 2.73
CA MET A 75 -2.85 14.53 4.14
C MET A 75 -2.89 13.25 5.00
N GLY A 76 -2.75 12.08 4.37
CA GLY A 76 -2.82 10.78 5.03
C GLY A 76 -4.24 10.24 5.13
N HIS A 77 -4.56 9.55 6.23
CA HIS A 77 -5.80 8.79 6.46
C HIS A 77 -6.02 7.68 5.44
N ASP A 78 -4.90 7.09 5.03
CA ASP A 78 -4.88 6.03 4.05
C ASP A 78 -5.59 4.78 4.57
N LYS A 79 -6.33 4.14 3.68
CA LYS A 79 -6.85 2.79 3.84
C LYS A 79 -6.36 1.94 2.70
N PHE A 80 -6.02 0.70 3.01
CA PHE A 80 -5.63 -0.28 2.01
C PHE A 80 -6.66 -1.40 1.94
N ALA A 81 -6.78 -1.99 0.75
CA ALA A 81 -7.55 -3.20 0.52
C ALA A 81 -7.02 -3.92 -0.72
N VAL A 82 -7.16 -5.24 -0.76
CA VAL A 82 -7.04 -5.99 -2.02
C VAL A 82 -8.40 -6.10 -2.72
N VAL A 83 -8.45 -5.72 -3.99
CA VAL A 83 -9.64 -5.86 -4.85
C VAL A 83 -9.20 -6.25 -6.26
N ASP A 84 -9.80 -7.29 -6.85
CA ASP A 84 -9.58 -7.71 -8.25
C ASP A 84 -8.10 -7.76 -8.67
N ASN A 85 -7.27 -8.48 -7.92
CA ASN A 85 -5.81 -8.60 -8.15
C ASN A 85 -5.08 -7.24 -8.19
N ARG A 86 -5.57 -6.26 -7.43
CA ARG A 86 -4.91 -4.98 -7.19
C ARG A 86 -4.85 -4.70 -5.71
N LEU A 87 -3.77 -4.03 -5.30
CA LEU A 87 -3.78 -3.31 -4.03
C LEU A 87 -4.38 -1.93 -4.28
N ILE A 88 -5.39 -1.56 -3.52
CA ILE A 88 -5.99 -0.23 -3.52
C ILE A 88 -5.47 0.52 -2.29
N ARG A 89 -5.02 1.75 -2.49
CA ARG A 89 -4.80 2.75 -1.44
C ARG A 89 -5.78 3.88 -1.63
N SER A 90 -6.66 4.10 -0.67
CA SER A 90 -7.65 5.20 -0.70
C SER A 90 -7.39 6.21 0.40
N PHE A 91 -7.53 7.50 0.11
CA PHE A 91 -7.42 8.58 1.10
C PHE A 91 -8.33 9.76 0.75
N PRO A 92 -8.77 10.55 1.74
CA PRO A 92 -9.51 11.77 1.49
C PRO A 92 -8.65 12.85 0.81
N ILE A 93 -9.28 13.67 -0.04
CA ILE A 93 -8.66 14.82 -0.69
C ILE A 93 -9.04 16.09 0.10
N TYR A 94 -8.04 16.86 0.49
CA TYR A 94 -8.19 18.12 1.23
C TYR A 94 -8.05 19.33 0.30
N ARG A 95 -8.99 20.27 0.40
CA ARG A 95 -8.92 21.60 -0.19
C ARG A 95 -8.16 22.56 0.72
N LYS A 96 -7.79 23.71 0.18
CA LYS A 96 -6.95 24.72 0.85
C LYS A 96 -7.40 25.11 2.28
N ASP A 97 -8.72 25.17 2.51
CA ASP A 97 -9.30 25.63 3.78
C ASP A 97 -9.92 24.48 4.60
N ASP A 98 -9.72 23.24 4.18
CA ASP A 98 -10.21 22.07 4.91
C ASP A 98 -9.38 21.86 6.18
N SER A 99 -10.06 21.50 7.27
CA SER A 99 -9.38 21.01 8.47
C SER A 99 -9.04 19.53 8.33
N ASN A 100 -8.05 19.04 9.08
CA ASN A 100 -7.69 17.62 9.10
C ASN A 100 -8.89 16.68 9.41
N ALA A 101 -9.89 17.17 10.15
CA ALA A 101 -11.08 16.41 10.53
C ALA A 101 -12.25 16.50 9.53
N ALA A 102 -12.17 17.38 8.52
CA ALA A 102 -13.26 17.65 7.60
C ALA A 102 -12.74 17.87 6.17
N PRO A 103 -12.29 16.82 5.48
CA PRO A 103 -11.96 16.89 4.06
C PRO A 103 -13.22 17.13 3.22
N GLY A 104 -13.14 18.02 2.25
CA GLY A 104 -14.23 18.39 1.34
C GLY A 104 -13.98 17.99 -0.11
N GLY A 105 -12.79 17.50 -0.45
CA GLY A 105 -12.36 17.22 -1.82
C GLY A 105 -12.78 15.87 -2.39
N GLY A 106 -13.46 15.02 -1.63
CA GLY A 106 -13.80 13.65 -2.04
C GLY A 106 -12.76 12.62 -1.59
N THR A 107 -12.71 11.48 -2.28
CA THR A 107 -11.74 10.41 -2.00
C THR A 107 -10.92 10.10 -3.25
N ARG A 108 -9.61 9.97 -3.09
CA ARG A 108 -8.71 9.46 -4.14
C ARG A 108 -8.41 8.00 -3.87
N GLN A 109 -8.46 7.18 -4.91
CA GLN A 109 -8.05 5.79 -4.91
C GLN A 109 -6.89 5.59 -5.89
N LEU A 110 -5.82 4.97 -5.40
CA LEU A 110 -4.64 4.57 -6.16
C LEU A 110 -4.64 3.05 -6.27
N LEU A 111 -4.69 2.54 -7.49
CA LEU A 111 -4.71 1.11 -7.79
C LEU A 111 -3.31 0.71 -8.23
N TYR A 112 -2.75 -0.30 -7.57
CA TYR A 112 -1.41 -0.81 -7.83
C TYR A 112 -1.44 -2.23 -8.40
N ARG A 113 -0.55 -2.48 -9.37
CA ARG A 113 -0.20 -3.82 -9.86
C ARG A 113 1.10 -4.28 -9.23
N LEU A 114 1.19 -5.58 -8.97
CA LEU A 114 2.45 -6.19 -8.60
C LEU A 114 3.28 -6.43 -9.86
N GLU A 115 4.48 -5.85 -9.91
CA GLU A 115 5.42 -6.01 -11.02
C GLU A 115 6.81 -6.39 -10.53
N ARG A 116 7.59 -7.05 -11.39
CA ARG A 116 9.00 -7.33 -11.11
C ARG A 116 9.84 -6.06 -11.30
N GLY A 117 10.43 -5.57 -10.22
CA GLY A 117 11.52 -4.61 -10.27
C GLY A 117 12.88 -5.27 -10.51
N GLU A 118 13.96 -4.48 -10.47
CA GLU A 118 15.32 -4.98 -10.71
C GLU A 118 15.82 -5.94 -9.61
N ALA A 119 15.42 -5.70 -8.35
CA ALA A 119 15.90 -6.46 -7.19
C ALA A 119 14.77 -7.04 -6.32
N SER A 120 13.53 -6.57 -6.48
CA SER A 120 12.38 -6.99 -5.68
C SER A 120 11.08 -6.85 -6.47
N TRP A 121 9.99 -7.31 -5.88
CA TRP A 121 8.65 -6.97 -6.33
C TRP A 121 8.32 -5.51 -6.00
N VAL A 122 7.57 -4.85 -6.86
CA VAL A 122 7.17 -3.44 -6.71
C VAL A 122 5.67 -3.32 -6.97
N LEU A 123 4.99 -2.57 -6.12
CA LEU A 123 3.61 -2.13 -6.34
C LEU A 123 3.64 -0.89 -7.25
N GLN A 124 3.49 -1.12 -8.54
CA GLN A 124 3.51 -0.08 -9.57
C GLN A 124 2.13 0.57 -9.68
N LEU A 125 2.06 1.91 -9.61
CA LEU A 125 0.82 2.64 -9.80
C LEU A 125 0.28 2.38 -11.22
N ASP A 126 -0.96 1.88 -11.29
CA ASP A 126 -1.64 1.49 -12.53
C ASP A 126 -2.75 2.48 -12.90
N ARG A 127 -3.53 2.92 -11.89
CA ARG A 127 -4.67 3.82 -12.11
C ARG A 127 -4.91 4.72 -10.89
N VAL A 128 -5.42 5.91 -11.19
CA VAL A 128 -5.92 6.88 -10.21
C VAL A 128 -7.41 7.10 -10.47
N VAL A 129 -8.22 7.12 -9.41
CA VAL A 129 -9.65 7.41 -9.47
C VAL A 129 -9.98 8.41 -8.37
N ASP A 130 -10.66 9.50 -8.73
CA ASP A 130 -11.19 10.49 -7.79
C ASP A 130 -12.72 10.37 -7.74
N GLU A 131 -13.26 10.26 -6.53
CA GLU A 131 -14.70 10.11 -6.23
C GLU A 131 -15.26 11.31 -5.44
#